data_AF-A0A259BHG9-F1
#
_entry.id   AF-A0A259BHG9-F1
#
_cell.length_a   1.000
_cell.length_b   1.000
_cell.length_c   1.000
_cell.angle_alpha   90.00
_cell.angle_beta   90.00
_cell.angle_gamma   90.00
#
_symmetry.space_group_name_H-M   'P 1'
#
loop_
_entity.id
_entity.type
_entity.pdbx_description
1 polymer ?
#
loop_
_entity_poly.entity_id
_entity_poly.type
_entity_poly.pdbx_seq_one_letter_code
_entity_poly.pdbx_strand_id
1 'polypeptide(L)' 'MYLHHHPFCPHSRFIRLVLAEYGIEPELVEERVWERRPDFLALNPAGETPV' A
#
# COMPACT_ATOMS: atom_id res chain seq x y z
N MET A 1 -2.10 11.81 -2.72
CA MET A 1 -1.65 10.54 -3.34
C MET A 1 -1.83 9.46 -2.30
N TYR A 2 -2.62 8.41 -2.56
CA TYR A 2 -2.85 7.33 -1.59
C TYR A 2 -1.79 6.24 -1.76
N LEU A 3 -1.38 5.62 -0.65
CA LEU A 3 -0.58 4.40 -0.64
C LEU A 3 -1.30 3.34 0.18
N HIS A 4 -1.86 2.34 -0.49
CA HIS A 4 -2.42 1.16 0.15
C HIS A 4 -1.27 0.27 0.61
N HIS A 5 -1.14 0.11 1.92
CA HIS A 5 0.02 -0.55 2.51
C HIS A 5 -0.40 -1.45 3.67
N HIS A 6 0.46 -2.41 4.01
CA HIS A 6 0.30 -3.17 5.26
C HIS A 6 1.54 -2.98 6.14
N PRO A 7 1.41 -2.63 7.44
CA PRO A 7 2.57 -2.36 8.30
C PRO A 7 3.61 -3.49 8.36
N PHE A 8 3.16 -4.75 8.30
CA PHE A 8 4.03 -5.94 8.31
C PHE A 8 4.53 -6.37 6.93
N CYS A 9 4.13 -5.70 5.85
CA CYS A 9 4.65 -5.99 4.51
C CYS A 9 6.01 -5.29 4.28
N PRO A 10 7.10 -6.02 4.00
CA PRO A 10 8.42 -5.41 3.79
C PRO A 10 8.45 -4.52 2.53
N HIS A 11 7.75 -4.90 1.47
CA HIS A 11 7.63 -4.07 0.25
C HIS A 11 6.90 -2.74 0.54
N SER A 12 5.86 -2.78 1.38
CA SER A 12 5.17 -1.58 1.86
C SER A 12 6.06 -0.66 2.70
N ARG A 13 6.97 -1.23 3.50
CA ARG A 13 7.99 -0.44 4.21
C ARG A 13 8.99 0.17 3.23
N PHE A 14 9.46 -0.60 2.26
CA PHE A 14 10.42 -0.14 1.26
C PHE A 14 9.90 1.07 0.48
N ILE A 15 8.66 1.00 -0.04
CA ILE A 15 8.07 2.12 -0.79
C ILE A 15 7.89 3.37 0.06
N ARG A 16 7.49 3.24 1.34
CA ARG A 16 7.41 4.40 2.25
C ARG A 16 8.77 5.08 2.46
N LEU A 17 9.85 4.30 2.55
CA LEU A 17 11.21 4.86 2.65
C LEU A 17 11.56 5.61 1.37
N VAL A 18 11.35 5.00 0.20
CA VAL A 18 11.62 5.65 -1.09
C VAL A 18 10.85 6.97 -1.22
N LEU A 19 9.55 6.98 -0.90
CA LEU A 19 8.74 8.21 -0.97
C LEU A 19 9.27 9.30 -0.03
N ALA A 20 9.69 8.95 1.19
CA ALA A 20 10.31 9.87 2.12
C ALA A 20 11.64 10.45 1.58
N GLU A 21 12.50 9.63 0.97
CA GLU A 21 13.75 10.10 0.33
C GLU A 21 13.48 11.09 -0.83
N TYR A 22 12.34 10.95 -1.52
CA TYR A 22 11.90 11.89 -2.54
C TYR A 22 11.12 13.10 -2.00
N GLY A 23 10.91 13.21 -0.69
CA GLY A 23 10.11 14.27 -0.07
C GLY A 23 8.62 14.22 -0.43
N ILE A 24 8.10 13.03 -0.75
CA ILE A 24 6.69 12.80 -1.09
C ILE A 24 5.98 12.23 0.14
N GLU A 25 4.94 12.93 0.59
CA GLU A 25 4.08 12.48 1.70
C GLU A 25 2.76 11.92 1.15
N PRO A 26 2.61 10.58 1.03
CA PRO A 26 1.33 9.97 0.66
C PRO A 26 0.38 9.93 1.85
N GLU A 27 -0.92 9.89 1.56
CA GLU A 27 -1.93 9.46 2.53
C GLU A 27 -1.89 7.94 2.65
N LEU A 28 -1.61 7.45 3.86
CA LEU A 28 -1.45 6.04 4.13
C LEU A 28 -2.81 5.38 4.38
N VAL A 29 -3.14 4.37 3.57
CA VAL A 29 -4.34 3.55 3.74
C VAL A 29 -3.90 2.15 4.15
N GLU A 30 -4.23 1.74 5.38
CA GLU A 30 -3.96 0.37 5.80
C GLU A 30 -4.89 -0.59 5.05
N GLU A 31 -4.29 -1.53 4.30
CA GLU A 31 -5.02 -2.56 3.57
C GLU A 31 -4.74 -3.94 4.16
N ARG A 32 -5.82 -4.65 4.49
CA ARG A 32 -5.79 -6.02 5.00
C ARG A 32 -6.12 -6.98 3.87
N VAL A 33 -5.10 -7.34 3.10
CA VAL A 33 -5.25 -8.14 1.87
C VAL A 33 -6.00 -9.47 2.03
N TRP A 34 -6.03 -10.04 3.25
CA TRP A 34 -6.79 -11.26 3.56
C TRP A 34 -8.31 -11.04 3.62
N GLU A 35 -8.78 -9.81 3.80
CA GLU A 35 -10.21 -9.47 3.77
C GLU A 35 -10.77 -9.45 2.33
N ARG A 36 -9.90 -9.45 1.31
CA ARG A 36 -10.25 -9.54 -0.13
C ARG A 36 -11.36 -8.55 -0.52
N ARG A 37 -11.25 -7.31 -0.03
CA ARG A 37 -12.21 -6.22 -0.30
C ARG A 37 -12.38 -6.00 -1.81
N PRO A 38 -13.61 -6.02 -2.34
CA PRO A 38 -13.86 -5.84 -3.78
C PRO A 38 -13.24 -4.57 -4.35
N ASP A 39 -13.34 -3.45 -3.64
CA ASP A 39 -12.78 -2.17 -4.07
C ASP A 39 -11.24 -2.23 -4.23
N PHE A 40 -10.56 -2.94 -3.32
CA PHE A 40 -9.10 -3.11 -3.40
C PHE A 40 -8.71 -4.09 -4.51
N LEU A 41 -9.48 -5.16 -4.72
CA LEU A 41 -9.25 -6.08 -5.83
C LEU A 41 -9.53 -5.45 -7.21
N ALA A 42 -10.44 -4.48 -7.28
CA ALA A 42 -10.64 -3.68 -8.48
C ALA A 42 -9.43 -2.78 -8.79
N LEU A 43 -8.74 -2.28 -7.76
CA LEU A 43 -7.51 -1.51 -7.89
C LEU A 43 -6.30 -2.40 -8.25
N ASN A 44 -6.13 -3.53 -7.56
CA ASN A 44 -5.08 -4.51 -7.81
C ASN A 44 -5.67 -5.94 -7.74
N PRO A 45 -5.94 -6.58 -8.90
CA PRO A 45 -6.47 -7.95 -8.94
C PRO A 45 -5.59 -9.00 -8.25
N ALA A 46 -4.28 -8.76 -8.14
CA ALA A 46 -3.39 -9.64 -7.36
C ALA A 46 -3.75 -9.61 -5.86
N GLY A 47 -4.28 -8.48 -5.37
CA GLY A 47 -4.64 -8.27 -3.98
C GLY A 47 -3.40 -8.25 -3.08
N GLU A 48 -2.35 -7.58 -3.52
CA GLU A 48 -1.08 -7.44 -2.81
C GLU A 48 -0.81 -5.97 -2.50
N THR A 49 -0.11 -5.69 -1.40
CA THR A 49 0.42 -4.37 -1.07
C THR A 49 1.93 -4.35 -1.29
N PRO A 50 2.55 -3.20 -1.62
CA PRO A 50 1.97 -1.87 -1.74
C PRO A 50 1.35 -1.58 -3.12
N VAL A 51 0.32 -0.73 -3.15
CA VAL A 51 -0.31 -0.19 -4.38
C VAL A 51 -0.68 1.27 -4.18
#